data_AF-A0A1C6LXB9-F1
#
_entry.id   AF-A0A1C6LXB9-F1
#
_cell.length_a   1.000
_cell.length_b   1.000
_cell.length_c   1.000
_cell.angle_alpha   90.00
_cell.angle_beta   90.00
_cell.angle_gamma   90.00
#
_symmetry.space_group_name_H-M   'P 1'
#
loop_
_entity.id
_entity.type
_entity.pdbx_description
1 polymer ?
#
loop_
_entity_poly.entity_id
_entity_poly.type
_entity_poly.pdbx_seq_one_letter_code
_entity_poly.pdbx_strand_id
1 'polypeptide(L)'
;MAATSNSNSKQPESHNRLQLARLLELYAKGSLTWRELSRLTGLAYGEILIELGKRRLALPRVAPKRRPVQDALFERALRGDE
;
A
#
# COMPACT_ATOMS: atom_id res chain seq x y z
N MET A 1 40.44 -8.12 33.24
CA MET A 1 39.12 -7.58 33.67
C MET A 1 38.29 -7.38 32.42
N ALA A 2 37.21 -8.15 32.28
CA ALA A 2 36.33 -8.17 31.12
C ALA A 2 35.07 -7.33 31.38
N ALA A 3 34.59 -6.62 30.37
CA ALA A 3 33.17 -6.40 30.10
C ALA A 3 33.00 -5.65 28.77
N THR A 4 33.01 -6.42 27.68
CA THR A 4 32.54 -6.00 26.36
C THR A 4 31.04 -5.68 26.46
N SER A 5 30.66 -4.42 26.35
CA SER A 5 29.25 -4.02 26.24
C SER A 5 28.76 -4.28 24.81
N ASN A 6 28.30 -5.50 24.54
CA ASN A 6 27.68 -5.86 23.27
C ASN A 6 26.17 -5.62 23.36
N SER A 7 25.74 -4.43 22.97
CA SER A 7 24.33 -4.01 22.91
C SER A 7 23.59 -4.76 21.81
N ASN A 8 23.15 -5.98 22.10
CA ASN A 8 22.33 -6.80 21.21
C ASN A 8 20.92 -6.18 21.09
N SER A 9 20.75 -5.22 20.19
CA SER A 9 19.49 -4.53 19.89
C SER A 9 18.55 -5.42 19.06
N LYS A 10 18.02 -6.50 19.67
CA LYS A 10 16.88 -7.23 19.13
C LYS A 10 15.59 -6.55 19.59
N GLN A 11 15.27 -5.37 19.03
CA GLN A 11 13.88 -4.93 19.12
C GLN A 11 13.04 -5.88 18.25
N PRO A 12 12.05 -6.56 18.86
CA PRO A 12 11.56 -7.84 18.37
C PRO A 12 10.65 -7.63 17.16
N GLU A 13 10.71 -8.54 16.19
CA GLU A 13 9.93 -8.52 14.96
C GLU A 13 8.42 -8.25 15.16
N SER A 14 7.88 -8.54 16.34
CA SER A 14 6.51 -8.24 16.71
C SER A 14 6.18 -6.74 16.65
N HIS A 15 7.10 -5.85 17.04
CA HIS A 15 6.89 -4.40 16.97
C HIS A 15 6.83 -3.92 15.51
N ASN A 16 7.73 -4.43 14.66
CA ASN A 16 7.71 -4.15 13.22
C ASN A 16 6.44 -4.68 12.55
N ARG A 17 5.96 -5.86 12.96
CA ARG A 17 4.69 -6.43 12.44
C ARG A 17 3.47 -5.59 12.85
N LEU A 18 3.42 -5.10 14.10
CA LEU A 18 2.34 -4.23 14.58
C LEU A 18 2.34 -2.88 13.86
N GLN A 19 3.52 -2.30 13.65
CA GLN A 19 3.65 -1.07 12.87
C GLN A 19 3.20 -1.27 11.42
N LEU A 20 3.64 -2.34 10.76
CA LEU A 20 3.22 -2.66 9.40
C LEU A 20 1.71 -2.86 9.29
N ALA A 21 1.10 -3.61 10.22
CA ALA A 21 -0.35 -3.82 10.25
C ALA A 21 -1.10 -2.50 10.33
N ARG A 22 -0.65 -1.58 11.20
CA ARG A 22 -1.27 -0.25 11.34
C ARG A 22 -1.16 0.58 10.06
N LEU A 23 0.00 0.56 9.42
CA LEU A 23 0.23 1.29 8.17
C LEU A 23 -0.65 0.74 7.02
N LEU A 24 -0.80 -0.58 6.94
CA LEU A 24 -1.68 -1.22 5.96
C LEU A 24 -3.17 -0.88 6.19
N GLU A 25 -3.62 -0.78 7.44
CA GLU A 25 -4.98 -0.32 7.75
C GLU A 25 -5.23 1.12 7.30
N LEU A 26 -4.27 2.02 7.55
CA LEU A 26 -4.36 3.43 7.12
C LEU A 26 -4.42 3.53 5.59
N TYR A 27 -3.62 2.72 4.90
CA TYR A 27 -3.66 2.62 3.45
C TYR A 27 -5.01 2.09 2.94
N ALA A 28 -5.54 1.00 3.53
CA ALA A 28 -6.83 0.43 3.15
C ALA A 28 -8.00 1.41 3.36
N LYS A 29 -7.89 2.33 4.33
CA LYS A 29 -8.86 3.41 4.60
C LYS A 29 -8.66 4.64 3.69
N GLY A 30 -7.63 4.67 2.85
CA GLY A 30 -7.30 5.81 2.00
C GLY A 30 -6.66 6.99 2.74
N SER A 31 -6.27 6.82 4.01
CA SER A 31 -5.58 7.86 4.80
C SER A 31 -4.07 7.92 4.53
N LEU A 32 -3.55 6.95 3.78
CA LEU A 32 -2.15 6.88 3.35
C LEU A 32 -2.14 6.56 1.85
N THR A 33 -1.23 7.14 1.10
CA THR A 33 -1.01 6.77 -0.31
C THR A 33 -0.05 5.58 -0.43
N TRP A 34 -0.08 4.89 -1.56
CA TRP A 34 0.83 3.76 -1.78
C TRP A 34 2.30 4.20 -1.77
N ARG A 35 2.60 5.41 -2.26
CA ARG A 35 3.96 5.98 -2.31
C ARG A 35 4.49 6.24 -0.90
N GLU A 36 3.65 6.79 -0.03
CA GLU A 36 4.00 7.02 1.38
C GLU A 36 4.21 5.70 2.12
N LEU A 37 3.31 4.72 1.92
CA LEU A 37 3.44 3.40 2.52
C LEU A 37 4.74 2.71 2.06
N SER A 38 5.06 2.78 0.78
CA SER A 38 6.30 2.23 0.22
C SER A 38 7.53 2.87 0.83
N ARG A 39 7.55 4.21 0.97
CA ARG A 39 8.65 4.93 1.65
C ARG A 39 8.81 4.53 3.11
N LEU A 40 7.71 4.29 3.83
CA LEU A 40 7.73 3.95 5.25
C LEU A 40 8.12 2.49 5.53
N THR A 41 7.82 1.59 4.60
CA THR A 41 7.95 0.13 4.80
C THR A 41 9.02 -0.53 3.94
N GLY A 42 9.49 0.16 2.90
CA GLY A 42 10.35 -0.42 1.86
C GLY A 42 9.62 -1.35 0.88
N LEU A 43 8.32 -1.61 1.07
CA LEU A 43 7.58 -2.55 0.23
C LEU A 43 7.25 -1.93 -1.13
N ALA A 44 7.39 -2.73 -2.19
CA ALA A 44 6.89 -2.41 -3.52
C ALA A 44 5.36 -2.50 -3.56
N TYR A 45 4.75 -1.86 -4.57
CA TYR A 45 3.29 -1.83 -4.70
C TYR A 45 2.65 -3.23 -4.74
N GLY A 46 3.23 -4.18 -5.48
CA GLY A 46 2.73 -5.56 -5.53
C GLY A 46 2.79 -6.27 -4.17
N GLU A 47 3.85 -6.04 -3.40
CA GLU A 47 4.01 -6.61 -2.06
C GLU A 47 2.99 -6.04 -1.08
N ILE A 48 2.70 -4.74 -1.18
CA ILE A 48 1.61 -4.10 -0.42
C ILE A 48 0.28 -4.79 -0.70
N LEU A 49 -0.04 -5.08 -1.98
CA LEU A 49 -1.29 -5.78 -2.34
C LEU A 49 -1.34 -7.20 -1.74
N ILE A 50 -0.22 -7.91 -1.76
CA ILE A 50 -0.10 -9.25 -1.13
C ILE A 50 -0.34 -9.15 0.38
N GLU A 51 0.29 -8.19 1.06
CA GLU A 51 0.16 -8.02 2.50
C GLU A 51 -1.25 -7.59 2.93
N LEU A 52 -1.95 -6.78 2.11
CA LEU A 52 -3.38 -6.49 2.28
C LEU A 52 -4.23 -7.75 2.15
N GLY A 53 -3.99 -8.56 1.11
CA GLY A 53 -4.71 -9.81 0.85
C GLY A 53 -4.57 -10.81 2.01
N LYS A 54 -3.34 -11.01 2.51
CA LYS A 54 -3.05 -11.88 3.67
C LYS A 54 -3.83 -11.46 4.93
N ARG A 55 -4.15 -10.17 5.07
CA ARG A 55 -4.86 -9.59 6.23
C ARG A 55 -6.35 -9.37 5.99
N ARG A 56 -6.88 -9.78 4.83
CA ARG A 56 -8.28 -9.55 4.44
C ARG A 56 -8.68 -8.07 4.50
N LEU A 57 -7.73 -7.17 4.26
CA LEU A 57 -7.99 -5.74 4.18
C LEU A 57 -8.53 -5.38 2.79
N ALA A 58 -9.32 -4.29 2.74
CA ALA A 58 -9.85 -3.80 1.48
C ALA A 58 -8.70 -3.44 0.52
N LEU A 59 -8.77 -3.97 -0.70
CA LEU A 59 -7.85 -3.55 -1.75
C LEU A 59 -8.19 -2.12 -2.20
N PRO A 60 -7.18 -1.30 -2.51
CA PRO A 60 -7.42 0.04 -3.00
C PRO A 60 -8.22 -0.05 -4.29
N ARG A 61 -9.36 0.64 -4.33
CA ARG A 61 -10.09 0.84 -5.59
C ARG A 61 -9.31 1.88 -6.39
N VAL A 62 -8.45 1.39 -7.29
CA VAL A 62 -7.87 2.26 -8.31
C VAL A 62 -8.98 2.55 -9.31
N ALA A 63 -9.75 3.62 -9.05
CA ALA A 63 -10.58 4.19 -10.09
C ALA A 63 -9.62 4.82 -11.11
N PRO A 64 -9.50 4.28 -12.34
CA PRO A 64 -8.68 4.94 -13.34
C PRO A 64 -9.26 6.33 -13.56
N LYS A 65 -8.46 7.38 -13.31
CA LYS A 65 -8.83 8.74 -13.69
C LYS A 65 -8.83 8.76 -15.20
N ARG A 66 -10.02 8.70 -15.80
CA ARG A 66 -10.19 8.75 -17.25
C ARG A 66 -9.64 10.09 -17.73
N ARG A 67 -8.80 10.04 -18.76
CA ARG A 67 -8.39 11.25 -19.48
C ARG A 67 -9.59 11.74 -20.31
N PRO A 68 -9.70 13.04 -20.61
CA PRO A 68 -10.81 13.56 -21.42
C PRO A 68 -11.02 12.81 -22.75
N VAL A 69 -9.92 12.32 -23.37
CA VAL A 69 -9.98 11.49 -24.59
C VAL A 69 -10.62 10.11 -24.36
N GLN A 70 -10.43 9.52 -23.19
CA GLN A 70 -11.04 8.24 -22.82
C GLN A 70 -12.52 8.41 -22.48
N ASP A 71 -12.90 9.55 -21.89
CA ASP A 71 -14.30 9.90 -21.68
C ASP A 71 -15.01 10.13 -23.01
N ALA A 72 -14.41 10.92 -23.91
CA ALA A 72 -14.97 11.13 -25.25
C ALA A 72 -15.14 9.83 -26.04
N LEU A 73 -14.16 8.92 -25.97
CA LEU A 73 -14.25 7.61 -26.62
C LEU A 73 -15.37 6.76 -26.01
N PHE A 74 -15.49 6.73 -24.69
CA PHE A 74 -16.52 5.98 -23.98
C PHE A 74 -17.93 6.52 -24.30
N GLU A 75 -18.08 7.85 -24.29
CA GLU A 75 -19.32 8.54 -24.64
C GLU A 75 -19.74 8.30 -26.10
N ARG A 76 -18.77 8.22 -27.03
CA ARG A 76 -19.05 7.93 -28.43
C ARG A 76 -19.50 6.48 -28.63
N ALA A 77 -18.83 5.53 -27.95
CA ALA A 77 -19.22 4.13 -27.95
C ALA A 77 -20.64 3.90 -27.37
N LEU A 78 -21.02 4.66 -26.34
CA LEU A 78 -22.37 4.57 -25.75
C LEU A 78 -23.48 5.12 -26.66
N ARG A 79 -23.15 6.06 -27.56
CA ARG A 79 -24.10 6.63 -28.53
C ARG A 79 -24.28 5.77 -29.77
N GLY A 80 -23.38 4.81 -30.00
CA GLY A 80 -23.37 3.97 -31.21
C GLY A 80 -22.84 4.69 -32.45
N ASP A 81 -22.12 5.80 -32.26
CA ASP A 81 -21.51 6.57 -33.35
C ASP A 81 -20.15 5.94 -33.73
N GLU A 82 -20.15 4.94 -34.61
CA GLU A 82 -18.91 4.42 -35.22
C GLU A 82 -18.32 5.40 -36.24
#